data_AF-B8IU96-F1
#
_entry.id   AF-B8IU96-F1
#
_cell.length_a   1.000
_cell.length_b   1.000
_cell.length_c   1.000
_cell.angle_alpha   90.00
_cell.angle_beta   90.00
_cell.angle_gamma   90.00
#
_symmetry.space_group_name_H-M   'P 1'
#
loop_
_entity.id
_entity.type
_entity.pdbx_description
1 polymer ?
#
loop_
_entity_poly.entity_id
_entity_poly.type
_entity_poly.pdbx_seq_one_letter_code
_entity_poly.pdbx_strand_id
1 'polypeptide(L)'
;MYINWSKPVSGPDGVPIPTYGNYGGPGYSNGEILSSPNQSVDYSATPVDALDSLFRAHDMVYDSPSTLVRAEGDLALIMGIEHLSQTPMSGEESLYAGAALIFAVEQLTVTNGHPELLSARQLAAAATTSEHDIAYGLTHLDPSDVAGGAGLLAHSAESITADVLSHEAFPSFVSGLMSPLHNSI
;
A
#
# COMPACT_ATOMS: atom_id res chain seq x y z
N MET A 1 5.88 -16.77 0.90
CA MET A 1 4.60 -16.32 0.36
C MET A 1 3.88 -15.52 1.42
N TYR A 2 4.20 -14.25 1.45
CA TYR A 2 3.63 -13.27 2.37
C TYR A 2 2.41 -12.59 1.77
N ILE A 3 2.40 -12.39 0.44
CA ILE A 3 1.21 -11.94 -0.27
C ILE A 3 0.23 -13.09 -0.39
N ASN A 4 -1.04 -12.85 -0.07
CA ASN A 4 -2.12 -13.79 -0.21
C ASN A 4 -3.02 -13.39 -1.38
N TRP A 5 -2.71 -13.93 -2.56
CA TRP A 5 -3.50 -13.75 -3.79
C TRP A 5 -4.90 -14.39 -3.73
N SER A 6 -5.13 -15.33 -2.82
CA SER A 6 -6.39 -16.06 -2.69
C SER A 6 -7.41 -15.39 -1.77
N LYS A 7 -6.99 -14.39 -1.00
CA LYS A 7 -7.84 -13.58 -0.13
C LYS A 7 -7.73 -12.09 -0.52
N PRO A 8 -8.17 -11.69 -1.72
CA PRO A 8 -8.18 -10.29 -2.07
C PRO A 8 -9.28 -9.55 -1.30
N VAL A 9 -9.01 -8.30 -1.00
CA VAL A 9 -9.99 -7.31 -0.52
C VAL A 9 -10.35 -6.35 -1.66
N SER A 10 -11.53 -5.76 -1.58
CA SER A 10 -11.98 -4.78 -2.58
C SER A 10 -11.31 -3.42 -2.32
N GLY A 11 -10.47 -2.99 -3.25
CA GLY A 11 -9.94 -1.64 -3.32
C GLY A 11 -10.90 -0.65 -4.00
N PRO A 12 -10.44 0.60 -4.24
CA PRO A 12 -11.14 1.56 -5.07
C PRO A 12 -11.55 0.95 -6.43
N ASP A 13 -12.72 1.36 -6.94
CA ASP A 13 -13.30 0.85 -8.19
C ASP A 13 -13.49 -0.68 -8.28
N GLY A 14 -13.43 -1.39 -7.15
CA GLY A 14 -13.53 -2.85 -7.11
C GLY A 14 -12.25 -3.58 -7.52
N VAL A 15 -11.12 -2.87 -7.62
CA VAL A 15 -9.82 -3.48 -7.90
C VAL A 15 -9.48 -4.49 -6.80
N PRO A 16 -9.21 -5.77 -7.12
CA PRO A 16 -8.82 -6.74 -6.12
C PRO A 16 -7.40 -6.45 -5.63
N ILE A 17 -7.27 -6.11 -4.35
CA ILE A 17 -5.99 -5.90 -3.68
C ILE A 17 -5.68 -7.16 -2.88
N PRO A 18 -4.56 -7.87 -3.12
CA PRO A 18 -4.23 -9.02 -2.30
C PRO A 18 -3.94 -8.60 -0.86
N THR A 19 -4.07 -9.53 0.08
CA THR A 19 -3.69 -9.28 1.48
C THR A 19 -2.23 -9.65 1.70
N TYR A 20 -1.62 -9.19 2.79
CA TYR A 20 -0.24 -9.46 3.13
C TYR A 20 -0.13 -9.89 4.59
N GLY A 21 0.57 -10.99 4.85
CA GLY A 21 0.75 -11.50 6.21
C GLY A 21 -0.58 -11.64 6.96
N ASN A 22 -0.61 -11.13 8.18
CA ASN A 22 -1.81 -11.13 9.01
C ASN A 22 -2.52 -9.77 9.04
N TYR A 23 -1.88 -8.67 8.61
CA TYR A 23 -2.37 -7.31 8.83
C TYR A 23 -2.35 -6.41 7.60
N GLY A 24 -1.67 -6.78 6.51
CA GLY A 24 -1.63 -5.96 5.32
C GLY A 24 -2.89 -6.11 4.46
N GLY A 25 -3.63 -5.01 4.29
CA GLY A 25 -4.71 -4.91 3.32
C GLY A 25 -5.92 -4.12 3.84
N PRO A 26 -6.61 -3.34 2.99
CA PRO A 26 -7.81 -2.62 3.40
C PRO A 26 -8.89 -3.55 4.00
N GLY A 27 -9.29 -3.30 5.24
CA GLY A 27 -10.32 -4.12 5.90
C GLY A 27 -9.89 -5.58 6.12
N TYR A 28 -8.59 -5.84 6.23
CA TYR A 28 -8.03 -7.14 6.58
C TYR A 28 -7.15 -6.98 7.82
N SER A 29 -7.36 -7.83 8.83
CA SER A 29 -6.55 -7.83 10.04
C SER A 29 -6.64 -9.19 10.73
N ASN A 30 -5.61 -9.56 11.50
CA ASN A 30 -5.52 -10.85 12.19
C ASN A 30 -5.69 -12.09 11.29
N GLY A 31 -5.38 -12.00 10.00
CA GLY A 31 -5.58 -13.09 9.05
C GLY A 31 -7.01 -13.20 8.47
N GLU A 32 -7.89 -12.25 8.81
CA GLU A 32 -9.32 -12.25 8.50
C GLU A 32 -9.74 -10.99 7.74
N ILE A 33 -10.67 -11.15 6.80
CA ILE A 33 -11.34 -10.02 6.15
C ILE A 33 -12.45 -9.55 7.09
N LEU A 34 -12.42 -8.27 7.44
CA LEU A 34 -13.39 -7.65 8.32
C LEU A 34 -14.73 -7.49 7.59
N SER A 35 -15.82 -7.77 8.31
CA SER A 35 -17.18 -7.68 7.78
C SER A 35 -17.75 -6.27 7.82
N SER A 36 -17.15 -5.37 8.61
CA SER A 36 -17.52 -3.96 8.67
C SER A 36 -16.36 -3.08 9.19
N PRO A 37 -16.32 -1.78 8.83
CA PRO A 37 -15.29 -0.86 9.33
C PRO A 37 -15.29 -0.63 10.85
N ASN A 38 -16.39 -0.97 11.53
CA ASN A 38 -16.54 -0.79 12.98
C ASN A 38 -16.46 -2.12 13.75
N GLN A 39 -16.07 -3.20 13.07
CA GLN A 39 -15.87 -4.49 13.72
C GLN A 39 -14.70 -4.38 14.69
N SER A 40 -14.88 -4.87 15.92
CA SER A 40 -13.76 -5.02 16.86
C SER A 40 -12.74 -5.99 16.27
N VAL A 41 -11.48 -5.58 16.24
CA VAL A 41 -10.38 -6.40 15.74
C VAL A 41 -9.65 -7.06 16.91
N ASP A 42 -9.26 -8.32 16.75
CA ASP A 42 -8.32 -9.00 17.64
C ASP A 42 -6.91 -8.86 17.06
N TYR A 43 -5.97 -8.28 17.80
CA TYR A 43 -4.60 -8.09 17.33
C TYR A 43 -3.64 -9.16 17.87
N SER A 44 -4.12 -10.38 18.12
CA SER A 44 -3.33 -11.42 18.77
C SER A 44 -2.39 -12.20 17.83
N ALA A 45 -2.66 -12.25 16.52
CA ALA A 45 -1.77 -12.90 15.57
C ALA A 45 -0.39 -12.26 15.59
N THR A 46 0.65 -13.10 15.57
CA THR A 46 2.03 -12.60 15.47
C THR A 46 2.26 -12.10 14.05
N PRO A 47 2.75 -10.86 13.85
CA PRO A 47 3.16 -10.40 12.53
C PRO A 47 4.18 -11.35 11.90
N VAL A 48 4.06 -11.62 10.61
CA VAL A 48 4.93 -12.59 9.92
C VAL A 48 6.34 -12.03 9.67
N ASP A 49 6.47 -10.70 9.61
CA ASP A 49 7.73 -9.98 9.42
C ASP A 49 7.64 -8.53 9.96
N ALA A 50 8.63 -7.70 9.62
CA ALA A 50 8.68 -6.30 10.02
C ALA A 50 7.66 -5.41 9.31
N LEU A 51 7.32 -5.71 8.05
CA LEU A 51 6.32 -4.97 7.29
C LEU A 51 4.91 -5.23 7.87
N ASP A 52 4.59 -6.49 8.13
CA ASP A 52 3.34 -6.91 8.78
C ASP A 52 3.21 -6.32 10.20
N SER A 53 4.35 -6.08 10.88
CA SER A 53 4.37 -5.40 12.18
C SER A 53 3.98 -3.92 12.06
N LEU A 54 4.38 -3.24 10.98
CA LEU A 54 3.94 -1.87 10.69
C LEU A 54 2.43 -1.83 10.39
N PHE A 55 1.92 -2.78 9.61
CA PHE A 55 0.49 -2.88 9.33
C PHE A 55 -0.34 -3.13 10.58
N ARG A 56 0.09 -4.04 11.46
CA ARG A 56 -0.59 -4.24 12.75
C ARG A 56 -0.66 -2.95 13.58
N ALA A 57 0.43 -2.19 13.64
CA ALA A 57 0.45 -0.93 14.36
C ALA A 57 -0.48 0.11 13.72
N HIS A 58 -0.53 0.15 12.38
CA HIS A 58 -1.43 1.02 11.62
C HIS A 58 -2.91 0.67 11.87
N ASP A 59 -3.28 -0.61 11.82
CA ASP A 59 -4.65 -1.06 12.10
C ASP A 59 -5.12 -0.62 13.50
N MET A 60 -4.26 -0.78 14.51
CA MET A 60 -4.59 -0.37 15.89
C MET A 60 -4.82 1.14 16.03
N VAL A 61 -4.15 1.96 15.21
CA VAL A 61 -4.40 3.41 15.18
C VAL A 61 -5.74 3.72 14.51
N TYR A 62 -6.14 2.91 13.52
CA TYR A 62 -7.37 3.07 12.76
C TYR A 62 -8.66 2.78 13.53
N ASP A 63 -8.57 2.10 14.67
CA ASP A 63 -9.66 1.99 15.66
C ASP A 63 -10.12 3.35 16.20
N SER A 64 -9.25 4.37 16.14
CA SER A 64 -9.61 5.74 16.53
C SER A 64 -10.62 6.32 15.54
N PRO A 65 -11.70 7.00 15.99
CA PRO A 65 -12.60 7.73 15.10
C PRO A 65 -12.03 9.09 14.64
N SER A 66 -10.87 9.51 15.16
CA SER A 66 -10.26 10.79 14.83
C SER A 66 -9.47 10.70 13.52
N THR A 67 -9.84 11.52 12.53
CA THR A 67 -9.13 11.62 11.25
C THR A 67 -7.67 12.06 11.44
N LEU A 68 -7.40 12.93 12.40
CA LEU A 68 -6.04 13.36 12.72
C LEU A 68 -5.19 12.19 13.23
N VAL A 69 -5.71 11.40 14.17
CA VAL A 69 -5.00 10.22 14.70
C VAL A 69 -4.75 9.20 13.59
N ARG A 70 -5.72 8.98 12.69
CA ARG A 70 -5.54 8.11 11.53
C ARG A 70 -4.47 8.62 10.57
N ALA A 71 -4.46 9.91 10.27
CA ALA A 71 -3.44 10.54 9.43
C ALA A 71 -2.04 10.50 10.06
N GLU A 72 -1.92 10.63 11.38
CA GLU A 72 -0.67 10.40 12.10
C GLU A 72 -0.22 8.93 11.99
N GLY A 73 -1.17 7.99 12.01
CA GLY A 73 -0.94 6.57 11.73
C GLY A 73 -0.45 6.32 10.30
N ASP A 74 -1.06 6.96 9.31
CA ASP A 74 -0.61 6.90 7.90
C ASP A 74 0.80 7.46 7.74
N LEU A 75 1.11 8.59 8.38
CA LEU A 75 2.45 9.16 8.37
C LEU A 75 3.48 8.22 9.01
N ALA A 76 3.12 7.60 10.13
CA ALA A 76 3.98 6.62 10.80
C ALA A 76 4.21 5.38 9.93
N LEU A 77 3.18 4.93 9.20
CA LEU A 77 3.31 3.83 8.24
C LEU A 77 4.23 4.22 7.08
N ILE A 78 4.06 5.41 6.48
CA ILE A 78 4.92 5.93 5.42
C ILE A 78 6.39 5.92 5.86
N MET A 79 6.68 6.55 7.00
CA MET A 79 8.04 6.64 7.52
C MET A 79 8.61 5.26 7.91
N GLY A 80 7.77 4.37 8.44
CA GLY A 80 8.14 3.01 8.79
C GLY A 80 8.55 2.19 7.58
N ILE A 81 7.75 2.25 6.50
CA ILE A 81 8.06 1.57 5.24
C ILE A 81 9.33 2.16 4.62
N GLU A 82 9.45 3.50 4.53
CA GLU A 82 10.66 4.16 4.02
C GLU A 82 11.93 3.74 4.77
N HIS A 83 11.84 3.53 6.08
CA HIS A 83 12.95 3.02 6.87
C HIS A 83 13.24 1.55 6.56
N LEU A 84 12.21 0.71 6.45
CA LEU A 84 12.35 -0.71 6.14
C LEU A 84 12.99 -0.94 4.76
N SER A 85 12.63 -0.13 3.76
CA SER A 85 13.17 -0.18 2.39
C SER A 85 14.66 0.15 2.30
N GLN A 86 15.29 0.61 3.39
CA GLN A 86 16.75 0.78 3.47
C GLN A 86 17.50 -0.54 3.73
N THR A 87 16.75 -1.62 4.01
CA THR A 87 17.29 -2.97 4.24
C THR A 87 16.81 -3.93 3.15
N PRO A 88 17.54 -5.03 2.88
CA PRO A 88 17.09 -6.01 1.89
C PRO A 88 15.74 -6.61 2.27
N MET A 89 14.77 -6.46 1.38
CA MET A 89 13.45 -7.08 1.42
C MET A 89 13.34 -8.15 0.31
N SER A 90 12.47 -9.14 0.52
CA SER A 90 12.07 -10.06 -0.55
C SER A 90 11.24 -9.35 -1.63
N GLY A 91 11.08 -9.98 -2.79
CA GLY A 91 10.30 -9.40 -3.89
C GLY A 91 8.83 -9.16 -3.52
N GLU A 92 8.21 -10.07 -2.75
CA GLU A 92 6.85 -9.90 -2.24
C GLU A 92 6.75 -8.74 -1.24
N GLU A 93 7.66 -8.68 -0.27
CA GLU A 93 7.75 -7.59 0.72
C GLU A 93 7.87 -6.23 0.02
N SER A 94 8.82 -6.08 -0.91
CA SER A 94 9.01 -4.83 -1.65
C SER A 94 7.79 -4.46 -2.48
N LEU A 95 7.21 -5.39 -3.24
CA LEU A 95 6.05 -5.07 -4.06
C LEU A 95 4.90 -4.52 -3.20
N TYR A 96 4.62 -5.18 -2.08
CA TYR A 96 3.52 -4.79 -1.20
C TYR A 96 3.82 -3.49 -0.44
N ALA A 97 5.05 -3.33 0.06
CA ALA A 97 5.51 -2.10 0.72
C ALA A 97 5.36 -0.88 -0.20
N GLY A 98 5.79 -0.99 -1.46
CA GLY A 98 5.69 0.10 -2.43
C GLY A 98 4.25 0.47 -2.76
N ALA A 99 3.35 -0.51 -2.91
CA ALA A 99 1.91 -0.25 -3.08
C ALA A 99 1.27 0.38 -1.83
N ALA A 100 1.64 -0.10 -0.64
CA ALA A 100 1.14 0.43 0.63
C ALA A 100 1.56 1.88 0.87
N LEU A 101 2.74 2.31 0.40
CA LEU A 101 3.15 3.72 0.45
C LEU A 101 2.20 4.65 -0.33
N ILE A 102 1.78 4.25 -1.53
CA ILE A 102 0.85 5.04 -2.34
C ILE A 102 -0.48 5.18 -1.59
N PHE A 103 -1.00 4.06 -1.08
CA PHE A 103 -2.24 4.03 -0.32
C PHE A 103 -2.16 4.88 0.95
N ALA A 104 -1.08 4.79 1.72
CA ALA A 104 -0.92 5.58 2.94
C ALA A 104 -0.84 7.09 2.66
N VAL A 105 -0.20 7.50 1.56
CA VAL A 105 -0.18 8.92 1.12
C VAL A 105 -1.59 9.39 0.75
N GLU A 106 -2.35 8.61 -0.02
CA GLU A 106 -3.74 8.92 -0.35
C GLU A 106 -4.61 9.03 0.92
N GLN A 107 -4.50 8.04 1.81
CA GLN A 107 -5.27 8.01 3.05
C GLN A 107 -4.97 9.22 3.93
N LEU A 108 -3.69 9.59 4.09
CA LEU A 108 -3.27 10.77 4.85
C LEU A 108 -3.83 12.06 4.24
N THR A 109 -3.65 12.24 2.93
CA THR A 109 -3.86 13.53 2.27
C THR A 109 -5.31 13.77 1.84
N VAL A 110 -6.00 12.71 1.41
CA VAL A 110 -7.35 12.77 0.83
C VAL A 110 -8.39 12.25 1.81
N THR A 111 -8.29 11.00 2.24
CA THR A 111 -9.34 10.34 3.06
C THR A 111 -9.42 10.92 4.47
N ASN A 112 -8.28 11.07 5.14
CA ASN A 112 -8.20 11.67 6.46
C ASN A 112 -8.04 13.19 6.39
N GLY A 113 -7.69 13.74 5.22
CA GLY A 113 -7.75 15.18 4.94
C GLY A 113 -6.69 16.03 5.65
N HIS A 114 -5.51 15.47 5.90
CA HIS A 114 -4.43 16.12 6.65
C HIS A 114 -3.11 16.27 5.84
N PRO A 115 -3.14 16.85 4.62
CA PRO A 115 -1.95 16.98 3.79
C PRO A 115 -0.83 17.83 4.43
N GLU A 116 -1.16 18.69 5.39
CA GLU A 116 -0.20 19.49 6.14
C GLU A 116 0.80 18.67 6.98
N LEU A 117 0.49 17.41 7.28
CA LEU A 117 1.38 16.51 8.02
C LEU A 117 2.52 15.97 7.14
N LEU A 118 2.38 16.03 5.82
CA LEU A 118 3.35 15.50 4.87
C LEU A 118 4.08 16.64 4.16
N SER A 119 5.36 16.84 4.47
CA SER A 119 6.16 17.83 3.75
C SER A 119 6.41 17.39 2.30
N ALA A 120 6.66 18.36 1.41
CA ALA A 120 7.01 18.06 0.01
C ALA A 120 8.23 17.13 -0.13
N ARG A 121 9.20 17.21 0.80
CA ARG A 121 10.35 16.30 0.83
C ARG A 121 9.93 14.87 1.18
N GLN A 122 9.06 14.70 2.17
CA GLN A 122 8.55 13.37 2.56
C GLN A 122 7.70 12.76 1.45
N LEU A 123 6.84 13.56 0.80
CA LEU A 123 6.08 13.10 -0.37
C LEU A 123 7.00 12.61 -1.50
N ALA A 124 8.06 13.35 -1.81
CA ALA A 124 9.03 12.94 -2.83
C ALA A 124 9.83 11.69 -2.44
N ALA A 125 10.14 11.52 -1.15
CA ALA A 125 10.80 10.33 -0.63
C ALA A 125 9.89 9.10 -0.75
N ALA A 126 8.64 9.20 -0.27
CA ALA A 126 7.65 8.13 -0.35
C ALA A 126 7.40 7.71 -1.80
N ALA A 127 7.30 8.69 -2.71
CA ALA A 127 7.20 8.47 -4.14
C ALA A 127 8.37 7.66 -4.71
N THR A 128 9.60 8.08 -4.40
CA THR A 128 10.83 7.43 -4.89
C THR A 128 10.96 6.01 -4.33
N THR A 129 10.69 5.83 -3.04
CA THR A 129 10.71 4.52 -2.38
C THR A 129 9.65 3.59 -2.97
N SER A 130 8.43 4.09 -3.18
CA SER A 130 7.35 3.31 -3.78
C SER A 130 7.71 2.81 -5.18
N GLU A 131 8.22 3.69 -6.05
CA GLU A 131 8.67 3.31 -7.39
C GLU A 131 9.78 2.26 -7.35
N HIS A 132 10.79 2.47 -6.50
CA HIS A 132 11.89 1.52 -6.30
C HIS A 132 11.38 0.14 -5.86
N ASP A 133 10.54 0.10 -4.82
CA ASP A 133 10.09 -1.15 -4.21
C ASP A 133 9.12 -1.93 -5.10
N ILE A 134 8.23 -1.23 -5.82
CA ILE A 134 7.39 -1.84 -6.85
C ILE A 134 8.28 -2.43 -7.96
N ALA A 135 9.21 -1.66 -8.51
CA ALA A 135 10.08 -2.13 -9.59
C ALA A 135 10.96 -3.32 -9.16
N TYR A 136 11.54 -3.25 -7.96
CA TYR A 136 12.30 -4.35 -7.39
C TYR A 136 11.42 -5.58 -7.20
N GLY A 137 10.26 -5.42 -6.56
CA GLY A 137 9.33 -6.49 -6.29
C GLY A 137 8.93 -7.23 -7.56
N LEU A 138 8.51 -6.51 -8.60
CA LEU A 138 8.11 -7.10 -9.89
C LEU A 138 9.20 -7.90 -10.59
N THR A 139 10.47 -7.52 -10.41
CA THR A 139 11.62 -8.20 -11.02
C THR A 139 12.14 -9.37 -10.17
N HIS A 140 11.66 -9.51 -8.92
CA HIS A 140 12.11 -10.51 -7.95
C HIS A 140 10.97 -11.34 -7.36
N LEU A 141 9.76 -11.26 -7.93
CA LEU A 141 8.66 -12.16 -7.58
C LEU A 141 9.02 -13.61 -7.94
N ASP A 142 8.62 -14.53 -7.07
CA ASP A 142 8.66 -15.94 -7.41
C ASP A 142 7.74 -16.22 -8.61
N PRO A 143 8.08 -17.17 -9.50
CA PRO A 143 7.27 -17.47 -10.68
C PRO A 143 5.80 -17.78 -10.40
N SER A 144 5.49 -18.30 -9.20
CA SER A 144 4.12 -18.55 -8.73
C SER A 144 3.30 -17.28 -8.56
N ASP A 145 3.95 -16.16 -8.30
CA ASP A 145 3.32 -14.91 -7.85
C ASP A 145 3.28 -13.85 -8.96
N VAL A 146 4.03 -14.06 -10.05
CA VAL A 146 4.08 -13.16 -11.22
C VAL A 146 2.68 -12.91 -11.81
N ALA A 147 1.84 -13.93 -11.90
CA ALA A 147 0.49 -13.78 -12.45
C ALA A 147 -0.41 -12.88 -11.58
N GLY A 148 -0.28 -13.00 -10.25
CA GLY A 148 -0.96 -12.13 -9.30
C GLY A 148 -0.45 -10.70 -9.38
N GLY A 149 0.87 -10.52 -9.41
CA GLY A 149 1.51 -9.21 -9.54
C GLY A 149 1.12 -8.46 -10.81
N ALA A 150 1.06 -9.16 -11.95
CA ALA A 150 0.62 -8.57 -13.22
C ALA A 150 -0.85 -8.13 -13.18
N GLY A 151 -1.73 -8.90 -12.53
CA GLY A 151 -3.14 -8.55 -12.36
C GLY A 151 -3.36 -7.30 -11.50
N LEU A 152 -2.59 -7.17 -10.41
CA LEU A 152 -2.64 -5.98 -9.55
C LEU A 152 -2.27 -4.71 -10.33
N LEU A 153 -1.16 -4.74 -11.08
CA LEU A 153 -0.70 -3.58 -11.86
C LEU A 153 -1.67 -3.18 -12.98
N ALA A 154 -2.23 -4.15 -13.71
CA ALA A 154 -3.13 -3.87 -14.81
C ALA A 154 -4.36 -3.08 -14.33
N HIS A 155 -4.90 -3.44 -13.16
CA HIS A 155 -6.04 -2.75 -12.57
C HIS A 155 -5.67 -1.41 -11.93
N SER A 156 -4.50 -1.29 -11.30
CA SER A 156 -4.02 -0.01 -10.78
C SER A 156 -3.75 1.00 -11.90
N ALA A 157 -3.22 0.57 -13.06
CA ALA A 157 -3.00 1.44 -14.21
C ALA A 157 -4.29 2.07 -14.75
N GLU A 158 -5.38 1.29 -14.78
CA GLU A 158 -6.69 1.71 -15.25
C GLU A 158 -7.39 2.67 -14.27
N SER A 159 -7.32 2.41 -12.96
CA SER A 159 -7.96 3.28 -11.95
C SER A 159 -7.23 4.62 -11.83
N ILE A 160 -5.90 4.64 -11.85
CA ILE A 160 -5.15 5.89 -11.71
C ILE A 160 -5.28 6.78 -12.97
N THR A 161 -5.41 6.21 -14.17
CA THR A 161 -5.69 7.01 -15.38
C THR A 161 -7.09 7.64 -15.35
N ALA A 162 -8.07 7.00 -14.73
CA ALA A 162 -9.41 7.58 -14.57
C ALA A 162 -9.45 8.73 -13.56
N ASP A 163 -8.69 8.63 -12.46
CA ASP A 163 -8.76 9.60 -11.37
C ASP A 163 -7.82 10.81 -11.53
N VAL A 164 -6.65 10.62 -12.16
CA VAL A 164 -5.73 11.74 -12.51
C VAL A 164 -6.32 12.66 -13.58
N LEU A 165 -7.20 12.15 -14.45
CA LEU A 165 -7.93 12.98 -15.40
C LEU A 165 -9.09 13.75 -14.76
N SER A 166 -9.45 13.42 -13.50
CA SER A 166 -10.59 14.00 -12.79
C SER A 166 -10.18 15.04 -11.72
N HIS A 167 -8.95 14.97 -11.17
CA HIS A 167 -8.45 15.86 -10.12
C HIS A 167 -7.09 16.51 -10.46
N GLU A 168 -7.00 17.84 -10.49
CA GLU A 168 -5.80 18.62 -10.87
C GLU A 168 -4.59 18.52 -9.91
N ALA A 169 -4.64 17.69 -8.85
CA ALA A 169 -3.65 17.72 -7.77
C ALA A 169 -2.51 16.68 -7.85
N PHE A 170 -2.61 15.64 -8.70
CA PHE A 170 -1.63 14.55 -8.74
C PHE A 170 -0.99 14.16 -10.11
N PRO A 171 -0.93 14.98 -11.18
CA PRO A 171 -0.60 14.45 -12.52
C PRO A 171 0.85 13.98 -12.73
N SER A 172 1.81 14.46 -11.95
CA SER A 172 3.24 14.21 -12.19
C SER A 172 3.77 12.92 -11.58
N PHE A 173 3.15 12.41 -10.51
CA PHE A 173 3.61 11.21 -9.79
C PHE A 173 3.30 9.92 -10.58
N VAL A 174 2.09 9.85 -11.14
CA VAL A 174 1.57 8.66 -11.83
C VAL A 174 2.22 8.45 -13.20
N SER A 175 2.51 9.53 -13.92
CA SER A 175 3.08 9.47 -15.27
C SER A 175 4.47 8.80 -15.29
N GLY A 176 5.21 8.88 -14.18
CA GLY A 176 6.49 8.18 -13.99
C GLY A 176 6.34 6.66 -13.86
N LEU A 177 5.40 6.20 -13.02
CA LEU A 177 5.13 4.78 -12.77
C LEU A 177 4.67 4.00 -14.02
N MET A 178 4.05 4.67 -15.00
CA MET A 178 3.55 4.07 -16.25
C MET A 178 4.62 3.96 -17.35
N SER A 179 5.80 4.57 -17.19
CA SER A 179 6.83 4.61 -18.24
C SER A 179 7.62 3.31 -18.50
N PRO A 180 7.83 2.37 -17.55
CA PRO A 180 8.61 1.16 -17.84
C PRO A 180 7.85 0.11 -18.68
N LEU A 181 6.52 0.15 -18.72
CA LEU A 181 5.69 -0.88 -19.38
C LEU A 181 5.75 -0.85 -20.91
N HIS A 182 6.34 0.18 -21.52
CA HIS A 182 6.44 0.30 -22.98
C HIS A 182 7.73 -0.26 -23.60
N ASN A 183 8.70 -0.73 -22.81
CA ASN A 183 10.01 -1.16 -23.31
C ASN A 183 10.34 -2.65 -23.10
N SER A 184 9.34 -3.51 -22.87
CA SER A 184 9.56 -4.95 -22.81
C SER A 184 8.42 -5.72 -23.50
N ILE A 185 8.38 -5.60 -24.82
CA ILE A 185 7.83 -6.60 -25.76
C ILE A 185 8.81 -6.71 -26.93
#